data_AF-K9N106-F1
#
_entry.id   AF-K9N106-F1
#
_cell.length_a   1.000
_cell.length_b   1.000
_cell.length_c   1.000
_cell.angle_alpha   90.00
_cell.angle_beta   90.00
_cell.angle_gamma   90.00
#
_symmetry.space_group_name_H-M   'P 1'
#
loop_
_entity.id
_entity.type
_entity.pdbx_description
1 polymer ?
#
loop_
_entity_poly.entity_id
_entity_poly.type
_entity_poly.pdbx_seq_one_letter_code
_entity_poly.pdbx_strand_id
1 'polypeptide(L)'
;AVRSLTGESVSIRGAGRTDSGVHAVGQVVHVDLLRDWEPYKLRNALNAHLAMAGEAVAVLDAASVTEDFDARFSALRRHYLYRIICRKARLALEHKRAWWVSKDLDHERMHEAAQMLVGRHDFTTFRSVHCQANSPVRT
;
A
#
# COMPACT_ATOMS: atom_id res chain seq x y z
N ALA A 1 -10.43 -7.20 13.66
CA ALA A 1 -11.10 -5.89 13.77
C ALA A 1 -12.56 -5.93 13.29
N VAL A 2 -12.84 -6.08 11.98
CA VAL A 2 -14.23 -6.08 11.47
C VAL A 2 -15.11 -7.12 12.16
N ARG A 3 -14.72 -8.41 12.11
CA ARG A 3 -15.45 -9.48 12.81
C ARG A 3 -15.63 -9.22 14.31
N SER A 4 -14.63 -8.64 14.97
CA SER A 4 -14.71 -8.32 16.41
C SER A 4 -15.72 -7.21 16.71
N LEU A 5 -15.88 -6.28 15.78
CA LEU A 5 -16.80 -5.14 15.90
C LEU A 5 -18.23 -5.51 15.50
N THR A 6 -18.38 -6.23 14.40
CA THR A 6 -19.69 -6.46 13.75
C THR A 6 -20.24 -7.86 13.99
N GLY A 7 -19.40 -8.83 14.38
CA GLY A 7 -19.74 -10.26 14.40
C GLY A 7 -19.70 -10.92 13.02
N GLU A 8 -19.48 -10.16 11.94
CA GLU A 8 -19.57 -10.64 10.57
C GLU A 8 -18.25 -11.23 10.07
N SER A 9 -18.34 -12.34 9.34
CA SER A 9 -17.22 -12.88 8.56
C SER A 9 -17.31 -12.34 7.14
N VAL A 10 -16.47 -11.37 6.82
CA VAL A 10 -16.50 -10.64 5.55
C VAL A 10 -15.19 -10.79 4.78
N SER A 11 -15.27 -10.66 3.45
CA SER A 11 -14.09 -10.56 2.59
C SER A 11 -13.62 -9.11 2.53
N ILE A 12 -12.32 -8.89 2.59
CA ILE A 12 -11.71 -7.57 2.46
C ILE A 12 -10.93 -7.53 1.15
N ARG A 13 -11.22 -6.53 0.31
CA ARG A 13 -10.57 -6.33 -0.98
C ARG A 13 -9.77 -5.03 -0.98
N GLY A 14 -8.46 -5.14 -1.17
CA GLY A 14 -7.54 -4.01 -1.24
C GLY A 14 -7.24 -3.53 -2.66
N ALA A 15 -6.87 -2.26 -2.79
CA ALA A 15 -6.52 -1.63 -4.06
C ALA A 15 -5.27 -2.22 -4.71
N GLY A 16 -4.35 -2.76 -3.91
CA GLY A 16 -3.18 -3.50 -4.37
C GLY A 16 -2.66 -4.45 -3.29
N ARG A 17 -1.88 -5.44 -3.68
CA ARG A 17 -1.16 -6.33 -2.76
C ARG A 17 0.21 -5.73 -2.46
N THR A 18 0.62 -5.73 -1.20
CA THR A 18 1.99 -5.43 -0.77
C THR A 18 2.70 -6.72 -0.39
N ASP A 19 3.97 -6.86 -0.75
CA ASP A 19 4.79 -8.00 -0.32
C ASP A 19 5.26 -7.84 1.13
N SER A 20 5.71 -8.94 1.74
CA SER A 20 6.17 -8.96 3.13
C SER A 20 7.28 -7.92 3.37
N GLY A 21 7.09 -7.06 4.37
CA GLY A 21 8.01 -5.98 4.73
C GLY A 21 7.79 -4.65 3.99
N VAL A 22 6.87 -4.60 3.02
CA VAL A 22 6.46 -3.35 2.36
C VAL A 22 5.41 -2.63 3.20
N HIS A 23 5.54 -1.31 3.31
CA HIS A 23 4.64 -0.45 4.07
C HIS A 23 3.57 0.17 3.15
N ALA A 24 2.48 0.65 3.73
CA ALA A 24 1.48 1.44 3.02
C ALA A 24 1.07 2.66 3.83
N VAL A 25 0.99 3.82 3.17
CA VAL A 25 0.48 5.07 3.75
C VAL A 25 -0.90 5.44 3.22
N GLY A 26 -1.33 4.82 2.11
CA GLY A 26 -2.59 5.11 1.43
C GLY A 26 -3.20 3.87 0.79
N GLN A 27 -3.10 2.72 1.47
CA GLN A 27 -3.83 1.52 1.03
C GLN A 27 -5.33 1.77 1.19
N VAL A 28 -6.08 1.51 0.12
CA VAL A 28 -7.55 1.56 0.15
C VAL A 28 -8.06 0.13 0.18
N VAL A 29 -9.04 -0.12 1.04
CA VAL A 29 -9.78 -1.38 1.10
C VAL A 29 -11.28 -1.09 1.06
N HIS A 30 -12.06 -2.02 0.53
CA HIS A 30 -13.51 -2.02 0.71
C HIS A 30 -13.97 -3.31 1.38
N VAL A 31 -15.12 -3.22 2.03
CA VAL A 31 -15.79 -4.29 2.74
C VAL A 31 -17.28 -4.01 2.74
N ASP A 32 -18.07 -5.05 2.51
CA ASP A 32 -19.53 -4.98 2.56
C ASP A 32 -19.99 -5.37 3.97
N LEU A 33 -20.81 -4.53 4.59
CA LEU A 33 -21.32 -4.72 5.96
C LEU A 33 -22.84 -4.72 5.93
N LEU A 34 -23.48 -5.55 6.75
CA LEU A 34 -24.94 -5.70 6.76
C LEU A 34 -25.71 -4.46 7.25
N ARG A 35 -25.08 -3.63 8.09
CA ARG A 35 -25.68 -2.41 8.62
C ARG A 35 -24.93 -1.19 8.17
N ASP A 36 -25.64 -0.08 8.09
CA ASP A 36 -25.03 1.22 7.89
C ASP A 36 -24.23 1.67 9.11
N TRP A 37 -23.14 2.38 8.82
CA TRP A 37 -22.30 2.99 9.84
C TRP A 37 -22.04 4.45 9.50
N GLU A 38 -22.10 5.30 10.52
CA GLU A 38 -21.46 6.61 10.42
C GLU A 38 -19.94 6.41 10.23
N PRO A 39 -19.32 6.95 9.17
CA PRO A 39 -17.95 6.55 8.81
C PRO A 39 -16.91 6.84 9.90
N TYR A 40 -17.03 7.96 10.60
CA TYR A 40 -16.15 8.29 11.74
C TYR A 40 -16.27 7.27 12.89
N LYS A 41 -17.50 6.81 13.21
CA LYS A 41 -17.72 5.79 14.26
C LYS A 41 -17.11 4.45 13.85
N LEU A 42 -17.29 4.04 12.59
CA LEU A 42 -16.68 2.81 12.07
C LEU A 42 -15.15 2.87 12.16
N ARG A 43 -14.54 3.94 11.65
CA ARG A 43 -13.09 4.15 11.69
C ARG A 43 -12.54 4.04 13.12
N ASN A 44 -13.13 4.76 14.06
CA ASN A 44 -12.66 4.77 15.44
C ASN A 44 -12.81 3.40 16.11
N ALA A 45 -13.95 2.73 15.89
CA ALA A 45 -14.19 1.40 16.47
C ALA A 45 -13.23 0.35 15.88
N LEU A 46 -12.99 0.37 14.56
CA LEU A 46 -11.99 -0.50 13.94
C LEU A 46 -10.59 -0.28 14.51
N ASN A 47 -10.18 0.98 14.68
CA ASN A 47 -8.90 1.31 15.29
C ASN A 47 -8.79 0.83 16.74
N ALA A 48 -9.86 0.93 17.54
CA ALA A 48 -9.88 0.38 18.90
C ALA A 48 -9.66 -1.15 18.90
N HIS A 49 -10.34 -1.88 18.00
CA HIS A 49 -10.14 -3.33 17.87
C HIS A 49 -8.76 -3.71 17.32
N LEU A 50 -8.18 -2.93 16.39
CA LEU A 50 -6.82 -3.14 15.90
C LEU A 50 -5.80 -2.95 17.04
N ALA A 51 -5.97 -1.90 17.85
CA ALA A 51 -5.11 -1.63 19.01
C ALA A 51 -5.20 -2.74 20.06
N MET A 52 -6.41 -3.21 20.40
CA MET A 52 -6.60 -4.33 21.34
C MET A 52 -5.96 -5.64 20.85
N ALA A 53 -5.91 -5.84 19.53
CA ALA A 53 -5.25 -7.00 18.92
C ALA A 53 -3.73 -6.85 18.79
N GLY A 54 -3.16 -5.68 19.14
CA GLY A 54 -1.73 -5.41 19.00
C GLY A 54 -1.27 -5.26 17.54
N GLU A 55 -2.19 -4.96 16.62
CA GLU A 55 -1.89 -4.85 15.19
C GLU A 55 -1.22 -3.51 14.87
N ALA A 56 -0.18 -3.55 14.03
CA ALA A 56 0.53 -2.35 13.55
C ALA A 56 -0.16 -1.72 12.32
N VAL A 57 -1.49 -1.60 12.35
CA VAL A 57 -2.33 -1.07 11.27
C VAL A 57 -3.29 -0.03 11.84
N ALA A 58 -3.50 1.06 11.10
CA ALA A 58 -4.45 2.12 11.46
C ALA A 58 -5.34 2.46 10.26
N VAL A 59 -6.64 2.59 10.51
CA VAL A 59 -7.63 3.13 9.57
C VAL A 59 -7.60 4.65 9.67
N LEU A 60 -7.15 5.31 8.61
CA LEU A 60 -7.01 6.77 8.57
C LEU A 60 -8.35 7.47 8.30
N ASP A 61 -9.15 6.88 7.42
CA ASP A 61 -10.44 7.42 7.01
C ASP A 61 -11.40 6.29 6.61
N ALA A 62 -12.70 6.59 6.61
CA ALA A 62 -13.75 5.69 6.12
C ALA A 62 -14.82 6.53 5.42
N ALA A 63 -15.43 5.96 4.37
CA ALA A 63 -16.54 6.57 3.66
C ALA A 63 -17.47 5.47 3.13
N SER A 64 -18.77 5.77 3.06
CA SER A 64 -19.71 4.96 2.30
C SER A 64 -19.49 5.16 0.81
N VAL A 65 -19.60 4.09 0.05
CA VAL A 65 -19.40 4.09 -1.41
C VAL A 65 -20.61 3.42 -2.08
N THR A 66 -20.72 3.57 -3.40
CA THR A 66 -21.75 2.87 -4.18
C THR A 66 -21.42 1.39 -4.29
N GLU A 67 -22.43 0.56 -4.58
CA GLU A 67 -22.27 -0.90 -4.77
C GLU A 67 -21.29 -1.25 -5.90
N ASP A 68 -21.16 -0.37 -6.89
CA ASP A 68 -20.23 -0.55 -8.03
C ASP A 68 -18.76 -0.28 -7.68
N PHE A 69 -18.46 0.22 -6.48
CA PHE A 69 -17.08 0.51 -6.10
C PHE A 69 -16.29 -0.76 -5.80
N ASP A 70 -15.17 -0.95 -6.48
CA ASP A 70 -14.18 -1.96 -6.12
C ASP A 70 -12.82 -1.29 -5.93
N ALA A 71 -12.27 -1.36 -4.72
CA ALA A 71 -10.99 -0.72 -4.38
C ALA A 71 -9.85 -1.03 -5.37
N ARG A 72 -9.85 -2.22 -6.00
CA ARG A 72 -8.83 -2.60 -7.00
C ARG A 72 -9.17 -2.09 -8.39
N PHE A 73 -10.41 -2.24 -8.85
CA PHE A 73 -10.76 -1.91 -10.23
C PHE A 73 -11.12 -0.44 -10.43
N SER A 74 -11.68 0.22 -9.42
CA SER A 74 -11.97 1.66 -9.44
C SER A 74 -10.71 2.52 -9.23
N ALA A 75 -9.58 1.93 -8.80
CA ALA A 75 -8.33 2.66 -8.61
C ALA A 75 -7.69 3.07 -9.95
N LEU A 76 -7.59 4.39 -10.18
CA LEU A 76 -7.03 4.96 -11.40
C LEU A 76 -5.51 4.75 -11.51
N ARG A 77 -4.78 4.93 -10.40
CA ARG A 77 -3.32 4.83 -10.32
C ARG A 77 -2.89 4.36 -8.93
N ARG A 78 -1.67 3.84 -8.83
CA ARG A 78 -1.00 3.55 -7.55
C ARG A 78 0.34 4.27 -7.54
N HIS A 79 0.70 4.84 -6.40
CA HIS A 79 1.96 5.52 -6.19
C HIS A 79 2.80 4.75 -5.17
N TYR A 80 4.10 4.66 -5.44
CA TYR A 80 5.07 3.99 -4.59
C TYR A 80 6.18 4.97 -4.23
N LEU A 81 6.64 4.92 -2.97
CA LEU A 81 7.79 5.67 -2.50
C LEU A 81 8.84 4.67 -2.00
N TYR A 82 10.02 4.68 -2.62
CA TYR A 82 11.17 3.95 -2.14
C TYR A 82 12.15 4.93 -1.49
N ARG A 83 12.49 4.71 -0.21
CA ARG A 83 13.39 5.59 0.55
C ARG A 83 14.78 4.97 0.64
N ILE A 84 15.78 5.66 0.10
CA ILE A 84 17.20 5.31 0.22
C ILE A 84 17.88 6.39 1.05
N ILE A 85 18.65 6.00 2.06
CA ILE A 85 19.44 6.93 2.87
C ILE A 85 20.92 6.58 2.71
N CYS A 86 21.63 7.47 2.02
CA CYS A 86 23.07 7.40 1.78
C CYS A 86 23.84 8.07 2.91
N ARG A 87 24.49 7.27 3.77
CA ARG A 87 25.42 7.77 4.80
C ARG A 87 26.25 6.64 5.40
N LYS A 88 27.38 6.99 6.03
CA LYS A 88 28.26 5.98 6.68
C LYS A 88 27.60 5.30 7.88
N ALA A 89 26.94 6.05 8.75
CA ALA A 89 26.31 5.52 9.95
C ALA A 89 25.02 4.74 9.65
N ARG A 90 24.82 3.60 10.32
CA ARG A 90 23.59 2.79 10.20
C ARG A 90 22.34 3.58 10.59
N LEU A 91 21.18 3.14 10.11
CA LEU A 91 19.88 3.73 10.45
C LEU A 91 19.37 3.18 11.77
N ALA A 92 19.21 4.03 12.77
CA ALA A 92 18.54 3.68 14.02
C ALA A 92 17.02 3.91 13.92
N LEU A 93 16.60 5.15 13.61
CA LEU A 93 15.18 5.52 13.54
C LEU A 93 14.46 4.95 12.31
N GLU A 94 15.13 5.00 11.17
CA GLU A 94 14.60 4.55 9.87
C GLU A 94 14.91 3.06 9.60
N HIS A 95 15.37 2.33 10.63
CA HIS A 95 15.57 0.89 10.54
C HIS A 95 14.27 0.21 10.09
N LYS A 96 14.36 -0.65 9.07
CA LYS A 96 13.23 -1.28 8.35
C LYS A 96 12.28 -0.33 7.61
N ARG A 97 12.51 1.00 7.60
CA ARG A 97 11.67 1.98 6.88
C ARG A 97 12.33 2.58 5.64
N ALA A 98 13.66 2.48 5.55
CA ALA A 98 14.45 2.91 4.41
C ALA A 98 15.61 1.96 4.15
N TRP A 99 16.06 1.90 2.90
CA TRP A 99 17.27 1.18 2.54
C TRP A 99 18.50 2.01 2.89
N TRP A 100 19.38 1.45 3.73
CA TRP A 100 20.67 2.05 4.04
C TRP A 100 21.70 1.72 2.97
N VAL A 101 22.34 2.74 2.43
CA VAL A 101 23.46 2.61 1.49
C VAL A 101 24.66 3.37 2.06
N SER A 102 25.82 2.72 2.15
CA SER A 102 27.03 3.32 2.73
C SER A 102 27.84 4.15 1.74
N LYS A 103 27.52 4.02 0.45
CA LYS A 103 28.13 4.75 -0.66
C LYS A 103 27.27 5.96 -1.02
N ASP A 104 27.95 6.98 -1.53
CA ASP A 104 27.28 8.12 -2.13
C ASP A 104 26.70 7.69 -3.47
N LEU A 105 25.47 8.11 -3.75
CA LEU A 105 24.77 7.85 -4.99
C LEU A 105 24.57 9.17 -5.73
N ASP A 106 24.82 9.16 -7.04
CA ASP A 106 24.52 10.29 -7.90
C ASP A 106 23.02 10.27 -8.25
N HIS A 107 22.23 10.98 -7.44
CA HIS A 107 20.79 11.03 -7.60
C HIS A 107 20.34 11.76 -8.87
N GLU A 108 21.17 12.65 -9.43
CA GLU A 108 20.88 13.33 -10.69
C GLU A 108 20.98 12.35 -11.86
N ARG A 109 22.06 11.55 -11.90
CA ARG A 109 22.21 10.46 -12.89
C ARG A 109 21.12 9.40 -12.75
N MET A 110 20.74 9.05 -11.53
CA MET A 110 19.62 8.13 -11.29
C MET A 110 18.30 8.71 -11.83
N HIS A 111 18.05 10.00 -11.61
CA HIS A 111 16.86 10.69 -12.11
C HIS A 111 16.83 10.74 -13.64
N GLU A 112 17.94 11.11 -14.28
CA GLU A 112 18.10 11.11 -15.74
C GLU A 112 17.79 9.73 -16.32
N ALA A 113 18.39 8.67 -15.76
CA ALA A 113 18.14 7.31 -16.21
C ALA A 113 16.67 6.87 -16.00
N ALA A 114 16.05 7.28 -14.90
CA ALA A 114 14.65 6.95 -14.60
C ALA A 114 13.66 7.61 -15.57
N GLN A 115 14.02 8.71 -16.25
CA GLN A 115 13.14 9.33 -17.24
C GLN A 115 12.85 8.39 -18.43
N MET A 116 13.77 7.46 -18.74
CA MET A 116 13.55 6.45 -19.78
C MET A 116 12.41 5.47 -19.43
N LEU A 117 12.03 5.37 -18.15
CA LEU A 117 10.96 4.50 -17.68
C LEU A 117 9.58 5.17 -17.71
N VAL A 118 9.50 6.48 -17.97
CA VAL A 118 8.24 7.22 -18.02
C VAL A 118 7.50 6.91 -19.33
N GLY A 119 6.21 6.60 -19.23
CA GLY A 119 5.36 6.31 -20.38
C GLY A 119 5.09 4.81 -20.56
N ARG A 120 4.61 4.44 -21.76
CA ARG A 120 4.15 3.07 -22.02
C ARG A 120 5.29 2.17 -22.50
N HIS A 121 5.73 1.25 -21.63
CA HIS A 121 6.87 0.36 -21.90
C HIS A 121 6.55 -1.10 -21.55
N ASP A 122 7.31 -2.02 -22.16
CA ASP A 122 7.38 -3.41 -21.72
C ASP A 122 8.37 -3.53 -20.55
N PHE A 123 7.85 -3.84 -19.36
CA PHE A 123 8.65 -3.98 -18.14
C PHE A 123 9.08 -5.43 -17.85
N THR A 124 9.17 -6.31 -18.87
CA THR A 124 9.56 -7.72 -18.71
C THR A 124 10.86 -7.87 -17.92
N THR A 125 11.88 -7.04 -18.17
CA THR A 125 13.16 -7.08 -17.46
C THR A 125 13.04 -6.77 -15.95
N PHE A 126 12.00 -6.02 -15.55
CA PHE A 126 11.74 -5.67 -14.15
C PHE A 126 10.70 -6.57 -13.48
N ARG A 127 10.22 -7.59 -14.19
CA ARG A 127 9.15 -8.47 -13.73
C ARG A 127 9.73 -9.67 -12.98
N SER A 128 9.15 -9.99 -11.82
CA SER A 128 9.46 -11.24 -11.12
C SER A 128 8.98 -12.45 -11.94
N VAL A 129 9.75 -13.54 -11.92
CA VAL A 129 9.39 -14.83 -12.55
C VAL A 129 8.06 -15.40 -12.03
N HIS A 130 7.63 -15.01 -10.84
CA HIS A 130 6.36 -15.45 -10.23
C HIS A 130 5.19 -14.50 -10.50
N CYS A 131 5.38 -13.45 -11.31
CA CYS A 131 4.33 -12.48 -11.59
C CYS A 131 3.23 -13.13 -12.45
N GLN A 132 1.98 -13.08 -11.99
CA GLN A 132 0.82 -13.65 -12.69
C GLN A 132 0.09 -12.64 -13.61
N ALA A 133 0.65 -11.46 -13.84
CA ALA A 133 0.01 -10.47 -14.73
C ALA A 133 0.02 -10.95 -16.18
N ASN A 134 -1.12 -10.81 -16.88
CA ASN A 134 -1.25 -11.26 -18.28
C ASN A 134 -0.42 -10.44 -19.28
N SER A 135 0.01 -9.23 -18.91
CA SER A 135 0.85 -8.38 -19.75
C SER A 135 1.91 -7.66 -18.91
N PRO A 136 3.18 -7.62 -19.39
CA PRO A 136 4.25 -6.84 -18.76
C PRO A 136 4.20 -5.35 -19.16
N VAL A 137 3.31 -4.96 -20.07
CA VAL A 137 3.20 -3.58 -20.55
C VAL A 137 2.46 -2.72 -19.52
N ARG A 138 3.10 -1.61 -19.11
CA ARG A 138 2.56 -0.63 -18.14
C ARG A 138 2.80 0.80 -18.62
N THR A 139 2.12 1.74 -17.99
CA THR A 139 2.24 3.20 -18.20
C THR A 139 2.48 3.88 -16.86
#